data_AF-A0A452YNQ7-F1
#
_entry.id   AF-A0A452YNQ7-F1
#
_cell.length_a   1.000
_cell.length_b   1.000
_cell.length_c   1.000
_cell.angle_alpha   90.00
_cell.angle_beta   90.00
_cell.angle_gamma   90.00
#
_symmetry.space_group_name_H-M   'P 1'
#
loop_
_entity.id
_entity.type
_entity.pdbx_description
1 polymer ?
#
loop_
_entity_poly.entity_id
_entity_poly.type
_entity_poly.pdbx_seq_one_letter_code
_entity_poly.pdbx_strand_id
1 'polypeptide(L)'
;LIRLFQSVAYLQQIWWFEVVGELDFCFPVGTYSLYFRVHLGKFSKRFGRRVCSTEHVHGWNKKPVRFQLSTSDGQNALSQCYLDEPGSWVLYHAGDFVSTNPRQALKLKFSMA
;
A
#
# COMPACT_ATOMS: atom_id res chain seq x y z
N LEU A 1 -44.17 -10.26 22.59
CA LEU A 1 -43.54 -11.16 21.61
C LEU A 1 -42.15 -10.59 21.27
N ILE A 2 -41.09 -11.15 21.85
CA ILE A 2 -39.71 -10.74 21.60
C ILE A 2 -39.26 -11.47 20.33
N ARG A 3 -38.90 -10.74 19.26
CA ARG A 3 -38.34 -11.36 18.05
C ARG A 3 -36.86 -11.64 18.29
N LEU A 4 -36.48 -12.92 18.28
CA LEU A 4 -35.08 -13.35 18.26
C LEU A 4 -34.57 -13.21 16.82
N PHE A 5 -33.59 -12.33 16.60
CA PHE A 5 -32.87 -12.28 15.33
C PHE A 5 -32.06 -13.57 15.17
N GLN A 6 -32.35 -14.37 14.14
CA GLN A 6 -31.68 -15.66 13.89
C GLN A 6 -30.31 -15.54 13.19
N SER A 7 -29.81 -14.33 12.99
CA SER A 7 -28.53 -14.08 12.33
C SER A 7 -27.61 -13.30 13.26
N VAL A 8 -26.51 -13.94 13.66
CA VAL A 8 -25.39 -13.28 14.34
C VAL A 8 -24.34 -13.02 13.27
N ALA A 9 -24.12 -11.74 12.96
CA ALA A 9 -22.99 -11.34 12.14
C ALA A 9 -21.75 -11.21 13.04
N TYR A 10 -20.77 -12.11 12.84
CA TYR A 10 -19.48 -11.98 13.50
C TYR A 10 -18.62 -11.00 12.71
N LEU A 11 -18.25 -9.89 13.34
CA LEU A 11 -17.29 -8.95 12.76
C LEU A 11 -15.90 -9.60 12.74
N GLN A 12 -15.53 -10.23 11.63
CA GLN A 12 -14.13 -10.57 11.38
C GLN A 12 -13.35 -9.26 11.23
N GLN A 13 -12.63 -8.90 12.29
CA GLN A 13 -11.56 -7.90 12.39
C GLN A 13 -11.36 -7.05 11.13
N ILE A 14 -11.81 -5.80 11.16
CA ILE A 14 -11.50 -4.84 10.10
C ILE A 14 -10.10 -4.30 10.37
N TRP A 15 -9.17 -4.59 9.46
CA TRP A 15 -7.84 -4.02 9.48
C TRP A 15 -7.85 -2.80 8.59
N TRP A 16 -7.81 -1.61 9.19
CA TRP A 16 -7.47 -0.37 8.50
C TRP A 16 -5.95 -0.21 8.57
N PHE A 17 -5.32 -0.11 7.41
CA PHE A 17 -3.91 0.17 7.27
C PHE A 17 -3.77 1.36 6.33
N GLU A 18 -3.03 2.36 6.75
CA GLU A 18 -2.76 3.54 5.93
C GLU A 18 -1.27 3.87 6.03
N VAL A 19 -0.66 4.08 4.87
CA VAL A 19 0.67 4.69 4.77
C VAL A 19 0.49 6.05 4.13
N VAL A 20 1.05 7.08 4.75
CA VAL A 20 1.15 8.42 4.20
C VAL A 20 2.61 8.84 4.30
N GLY A 21 3.15 9.38 3.22
CA GLY A 21 4.52 9.84 3.17
C GLY A 21 4.68 11.09 2.34
N GLU A 22 5.76 11.80 2.60
CA GLU A 22 6.25 12.89 1.77
C GLU A 22 7.76 12.78 1.58
N LEU A 23 8.23 13.23 0.42
CA LEU A 23 9.64 13.25 0.05
C LEU A 23 9.92 14.58 -0.65
N ASP A 24 11.00 15.24 -0.30
CA ASP A 24 11.49 16.42 -1.00
C ASP A 24 12.89 16.14 -1.54
N PHE A 25 13.05 16.20 -2.86
CA PHE A 25 14.28 15.75 -3.53
C PHE A 25 14.51 16.45 -4.86
N CYS A 26 15.77 16.77 -5.18
CA CYS A 26 16.17 17.32 -6.48
C CYS A 26 16.38 16.19 -7.50
N PHE A 27 15.30 15.76 -8.15
CA PHE A 27 15.37 14.70 -9.16
C PHE A 27 16.08 15.19 -10.43
N PRO A 28 17.01 14.41 -11.01
CA PRO A 28 17.45 14.62 -12.39
C PRO A 28 16.26 14.69 -13.35
N VAL A 29 16.41 15.41 -14.46
CA VAL A 29 15.34 15.49 -15.46
C VAL A 29 15.01 14.10 -15.99
N GLY A 30 13.73 13.74 -15.97
CA GLY A 30 13.28 12.42 -16.42
C GLY A 30 11.89 12.04 -15.94
N THR A 31 11.44 10.88 -16.38
CA THR A 31 10.20 10.23 -15.94
C THR A 31 10.52 9.18 -14.90
N TYR A 32 9.76 9.18 -13.81
CA TYR A 32 9.94 8.32 -12.66
C TYR A 32 8.64 7.61 -12.32
N SER A 33 8.77 6.48 -11.65
CA SER A 33 7.65 5.70 -11.13
C SER A 33 7.83 5.49 -9.63
N LEU A 34 6.76 5.68 -8.86
CA LEU A 34 6.73 5.35 -7.44
C LEU A 34 6.15 3.94 -7.24
N TYR A 35 6.85 3.13 -6.44
CA TYR A 35 6.40 1.80 -6.05
C TYR A 35 6.38 1.63 -4.53
N PHE A 36 5.34 0.98 -4.02
CA PHE A 36 5.31 0.47 -2.65
C PHE A 36 5.77 -0.98 -2.66
N ARG A 37 6.83 -1.28 -1.91
CA ARG A 37 7.28 -2.66 -1.68
C ARG A 37 6.60 -3.21 -0.43
N VAL A 38 5.64 -4.11 -0.62
CA VAL A 38 4.81 -4.64 0.48
C VAL A 38 5.05 -6.14 0.64
N HIS A 39 5.05 -6.60 1.88
CA HIS A 39 5.04 -8.01 2.23
C HIS A 39 3.95 -8.28 3.24
N LEU A 40 2.98 -9.11 2.86
CA LEU A 40 1.88 -9.48 3.75
C LEU A 40 2.24 -10.77 4.49
N GLY A 41 2.37 -10.65 5.81
CA GLY A 41 2.69 -11.78 6.69
C GLY A 41 3.87 -11.49 7.60
N LYS A 42 4.04 -12.33 8.60
CA LYS A 42 5.08 -12.17 9.63
C LYS A 42 6.25 -13.11 9.35
N PHE A 43 7.44 -12.54 9.21
CA PHE A 43 8.66 -13.34 9.17
C PHE A 43 8.92 -13.99 10.54
N SER A 44 9.18 -15.29 10.54
CA SER A 44 9.62 -16.04 11.72
C SER A 44 10.79 -16.95 11.35
N LYS A 45 11.59 -17.32 12.36
CA LYS A 45 12.61 -18.37 12.22
C LYS A 45 12.09 -19.62 12.91
N ARG A 46 11.98 -20.73 12.18
CA ARG A 46 11.60 -22.03 12.73
C ARG A 46 12.69 -23.04 12.35
N PHE A 47 13.33 -23.64 13.35
CA PHE A 47 14.45 -24.57 13.17
C PHE A 47 15.56 -24.06 12.24
N GLY A 48 15.96 -22.79 12.38
CA GLY A 48 17.00 -22.17 11.55
C GLY A 48 16.57 -21.77 10.13
N ARG A 49 15.39 -22.20 9.66
CA ARG A 49 14.82 -21.78 8.36
C ARG A 49 13.95 -20.53 8.53
N ARG A 50 14.06 -19.59 7.60
CA ARG A 50 13.14 -18.43 7.50
C ARG A 50 11.81 -18.92 6.95
N VAL A 51 10.72 -18.66 7.68
CA VAL A 51 9.35 -19.01 7.31
C VAL A 51 8.52 -17.73 7.35
N CYS A 52 7.54 -17.59 6.47
CA CYS A 52 6.53 -16.55 6.56
C CYS A 52 5.23 -17.15 7.09
N SER A 53 4.72 -16.62 8.21
CA SER A 53 3.37 -16.93 8.66
C SER A 53 2.38 -15.97 8.00
N THR A 54 1.38 -16.53 7.31
CA THR A 54 0.26 -15.80 6.69
C THR A 54 -1.04 -16.03 7.45
N GLU A 55 -0.99 -16.72 8.59
CA GLU A 55 -2.16 -17.20 9.35
C GLU A 55 -3.08 -16.06 9.84
N HIS A 56 -2.55 -14.84 9.97
CA HIS A 56 -3.27 -13.64 10.39
C HIS A 56 -3.39 -12.59 9.26
N VAL A 57 -3.11 -12.98 8.00
CA VAL A 57 -3.25 -12.08 6.84
C VAL A 57 -4.66 -12.25 6.28
N HIS A 58 -5.53 -11.31 6.57
CA HIS A 58 -6.92 -11.33 6.12
C HIS A 58 -7.37 -9.95 5.67
N GLY A 59 -8.34 -9.90 4.76
CA GLY A 59 -9.04 -8.65 4.39
C GLY A 59 -8.45 -7.87 3.22
N TRP A 60 -7.19 -8.08 2.87
CA TRP A 60 -6.49 -7.39 1.78
C TRP A 60 -7.05 -7.66 0.38
N ASN A 61 -7.78 -8.76 0.21
CA ASN A 61 -8.48 -9.12 -1.02
C ASN A 61 -9.97 -8.70 -1.03
N LYS A 62 -10.48 -8.08 0.05
CA LYS A 62 -11.90 -7.69 0.16
C LYS A 62 -12.21 -6.37 -0.56
N LYS A 63 -11.26 -5.43 -0.53
CA LYS A 63 -11.34 -4.14 -1.24
C LYS A 63 -9.98 -3.82 -1.84
N PRO A 64 -9.94 -3.18 -3.02
CA PRO A 64 -8.68 -2.76 -3.59
C PRO A 64 -8.09 -1.64 -2.73
N VAL A 65 -6.80 -1.75 -2.47
CA VAL A 65 -5.99 -0.68 -1.88
C VAL A 65 -5.82 0.41 -2.91
N ARG A 66 -5.99 1.66 -2.48
CA ARG A 66 -5.78 2.86 -3.27
C ARG A 66 -4.39 3.41 -3.01
N PHE A 67 -3.68 3.67 -4.08
CA PHE A 67 -2.42 4.41 -4.07
C PHE A 67 -2.64 5.79 -4.64
N GLN A 68 -2.04 6.79 -4.02
CA GLN A 68 -2.07 8.16 -4.51
C GLN A 68 -0.66 8.73 -4.54
N LEU A 69 -0.42 9.59 -5.53
CA LEU A 69 0.80 10.37 -5.68
C LEU A 69 0.40 11.78 -6.10
N SER A 70 1.04 12.77 -5.51
CA SER A 70 0.95 14.16 -5.94
C SER A 70 2.31 14.85 -5.83
N THR A 71 2.56 15.82 -6.68
CA THR A 71 3.79 16.61 -6.70
C THR A 71 3.47 18.09 -6.43
N SER A 72 4.45 18.85 -5.92
CA SER A 72 4.29 20.29 -5.68
C SER A 72 4.09 21.12 -6.93
N ASP A 73 4.44 20.61 -8.11
CA ASP A 73 4.21 21.23 -9.41
C ASP A 73 2.87 20.84 -10.05
N GLY A 74 2.03 20.08 -9.33
CA GLY A 74 0.63 19.84 -9.69
C GLY A 74 0.34 18.53 -10.44
N GLN A 75 1.32 17.65 -10.63
CA GLN A 75 1.09 16.31 -11.16
C GLN A 75 0.41 15.43 -10.10
N ASN A 76 -0.46 14.54 -10.55
CA ASN A 76 -1.19 13.62 -9.68
C ASN A 76 -1.37 12.26 -10.37
N ALA A 77 -1.31 11.19 -9.60
CA ALA A 77 -1.63 9.84 -10.06
C ALA A 77 -2.45 9.10 -8.99
N LEU A 78 -3.33 8.20 -9.46
CA LEU A 78 -4.13 7.33 -8.62
C LEU A 78 -4.19 5.96 -9.27
N SER A 79 -3.85 4.92 -8.50
CA SER A 79 -3.99 3.52 -8.91
C SER A 79 -4.70 2.73 -7.81
N GLN A 80 -5.32 1.62 -8.19
CA GLN A 80 -5.98 0.73 -7.24
C GLN A 80 -5.74 -0.73 -7.62
N CYS A 81 -5.40 -1.57 -6.65
CA CYS A 81 -5.29 -3.01 -6.84
C CYS A 81 -5.53 -3.77 -5.54
N TYR A 82 -5.81 -5.07 -5.64
CA TYR A 82 -5.85 -5.94 -4.48
C TYR A 82 -4.43 -6.31 -4.05
N LEU A 83 -4.22 -6.57 -2.75
CA LEU A 83 -2.97 -7.15 -2.25
C LEU A 83 -3.26 -8.61 -1.89
N ASP A 84 -3.07 -9.52 -2.84
CA ASP A 84 -3.52 -10.91 -2.79
C ASP A 84 -2.37 -11.93 -2.76
N GLU A 85 -1.12 -11.45 -2.72
CA GLU A 85 0.08 -12.28 -2.64
C GLU A 85 0.73 -12.24 -1.24
N PRO A 86 0.29 -13.07 -0.28
CA PRO A 86 0.91 -13.18 1.02
C PRO A 86 2.17 -14.05 1.00
N GLY A 87 3.15 -13.69 1.83
CA GLY A 87 4.40 -14.45 1.98
C GLY A 87 5.50 -14.16 0.96
N SER A 88 5.26 -13.26 0.01
CA SER A 88 6.25 -12.72 -0.94
C SER A 88 6.40 -11.21 -0.77
N TRP A 89 7.52 -10.66 -1.26
CA TRP A 89 7.66 -9.22 -1.45
C TRP A 89 7.13 -8.87 -2.83
N VAL A 90 6.17 -7.95 -2.89
CA VAL A 90 5.56 -7.48 -4.14
C VAL A 90 5.76 -5.98 -4.28
N LEU A 91 5.97 -5.52 -5.52
CA LEU A 91 6.07 -4.11 -5.88
C LEU A 91 4.75 -3.65 -6.48
N TYR A 92 4.08 -2.73 -5.80
CA TYR A 92 2.82 -2.14 -6.24
C TYR A 92 3.06 -0.74 -6.80
N HIS A 93 2.67 -0.52 -8.05
CA HIS A 93 2.85 0.76 -8.74
C HIS A 93 1.83 1.78 -8.25
N ALA A 94 2.31 2.91 -7.72
CA ALA A 94 1.46 4.00 -7.24
C ALA A 94 1.15 5.02 -8.34
N GLY A 95 2.10 5.23 -9.26
CA GLY A 95 1.96 6.19 -10.33
C GLY A 95 3.30 6.73 -10.82
N ASP A 96 3.24 7.48 -11.91
CA ASP A 96 4.39 8.09 -12.56
C ASP A 96 4.39 9.61 -12.36
N PHE A 97 5.57 10.21 -12.39
CA PHE A 97 5.75 11.67 -12.36
C PHE A 97 6.99 12.07 -13.16
N VAL A 98 7.04 13.32 -13.59
CA VAL A 98 8.13 13.88 -14.39
C VAL A 98 8.88 14.92 -13.56
N SER A 99 10.21 14.83 -13.52
CA SER A 99 11.05 15.95 -13.09
C SER A 99 11.51 16.73 -14.31
N THR A 100 11.22 18.03 -14.33
CA THR A 100 11.58 18.93 -15.43
C THR A 100 12.74 19.87 -15.10
N ASN A 101 13.04 20.07 -13.82
CA ASN A 101 14.07 21.01 -13.36
C ASN A 101 15.01 20.35 -12.34
N PRO A 102 16.28 20.06 -12.70
CA PRO A 102 17.19 19.33 -11.83
C PRO A 102 17.74 20.18 -10.67
N ARG A 103 17.50 21.50 -10.68
CA ARG A 103 17.96 22.43 -9.63
C ARG A 103 16.89 22.76 -8.60
N GLN A 104 15.65 22.31 -8.83
CA GLN A 104 14.54 22.55 -7.94
C GLN A 104 14.14 21.24 -7.28
N ALA A 105 13.97 21.30 -5.95
CA ALA A 105 13.46 20.17 -5.21
C ALA A 105 11.97 19.97 -5.56
N LEU A 106 11.60 18.72 -5.85
CA LEU A 106 10.23 18.33 -6.14
C LEU A 106 9.68 17.64 -4.90
N LYS A 107 8.66 18.25 -4.29
CA LYS A 107 7.99 17.64 -3.14
C LYS A 107 6.94 16.66 -3.65
N LEU A 108 7.10 15.40 -3.30
CA LEU A 108 6.14 14.32 -3.50
C LEU A 108 5.33 14.10 -2.22
N LYS A 109 4.04 13.85 -2.36
CA LYS A 109 3.18 13.28 -1.33
C LYS A 109 2.55 12.02 -1.88
N PHE A 110 2.54 10.97 -1.10
CA PHE A 110 2.01 9.68 -1.52
C PHE A 110 1.29 8.97 -0.40
N SER A 111 0.32 8.13 -0.75
CA SER A 111 -0.42 7.31 0.21
C SER A 111 -0.78 5.95 -0.34
N MET A 112 -1.08 5.03 0.58
CA MET A 112 -1.59 3.69 0.35
C MET A 112 -2.67 3.41 1.42
N ALA A 113 -3.92 3.20 1.03
CA ALA A 113 -5.07 3.02 1.94
C ALA A 113 -6.15 2.07 1.39
#